data_AF-A0A132F148-F1
#
_entry.id   AF-A0A132F148-F1
#
_cell.length_a   1.000
_cell.length_b   1.000
_cell.length_c   1.000
_cell.angle_alpha   90.00
_cell.angle_beta   90.00
_cell.angle_gamma   90.00
#
_symmetry.space_group_name_H-M   'P 1'
#
loop_
_entity.id
_entity.type
_entity.pdbx_description
1 polymer ?
#
loop_
_entity_poly.entity_id
_entity_poly.type
_entity_poly.pdbx_seq_one_letter_code
_entity_poly.pdbx_strand_id
1 'polypeptide(L)'
;MNKKEAKTKVAVLLSAGTRKADVLAELSGQGLKDRVIAGLIASRPDPERCRRNKVHTWILIAIGIAQLIISVLLGIVLFEAYGHGPGGSVAKGLALLFLALTVPLSLLFIWGFATHRVGVYHAFIVLSLLQLPKTLSDLPHDPATALPSLAIALALVAYVWFVRNRMFPDYGWLTPRKVDGRYVFVEHA
;
A
#
# COMPACT_ATOMS: atom_id res chain seq x y z
N MET A 1 -28.19 3.38 -6.80
CA MET A 1 -27.30 4.35 -6.13
C MET A 1 -25.93 4.35 -6.81
N ASN A 2 -25.28 5.51 -6.98
CA ASN A 2 -23.92 5.60 -7.55
C ASN A 2 -22.85 5.60 -6.43
N LYS A 3 -21.61 5.20 -6.74
CA LYS A 3 -20.48 5.11 -5.80
C LYS A 3 -20.17 6.45 -5.11
N LYS A 4 -20.34 7.57 -5.83
CA LYS A 4 -20.18 8.93 -5.26
C LYS A 4 -21.23 9.23 -4.20
N GLU A 5 -22.50 8.96 -4.48
CA GLU A 5 -23.61 9.16 -3.54
C GLU A 5 -23.47 8.27 -2.30
N ALA A 6 -23.11 7.00 -2.50
CA ALA A 6 -22.84 6.07 -1.41
C ALA A 6 -21.70 6.58 -0.52
N LYS A 7 -20.62 7.11 -1.10
CA LYS A 7 -19.51 7.70 -0.34
C LYS A 7 -19.96 8.88 0.51
N THR A 8 -20.84 9.74 -0.02
CA THR A 8 -21.37 10.90 0.70
C THR A 8 -22.32 10.47 1.82
N LYS A 9 -23.26 9.54 1.57
CA LYS A 9 -24.17 9.03 2.60
C LYS A 9 -23.44 8.31 3.73
N VAL A 10 -22.47 7.45 3.38
CA VAL A 10 -21.56 6.84 4.38
C VAL A 10 -20.83 7.93 5.17
N ALA A 11 -20.49 9.06 4.56
CA ALA A 11 -19.85 10.17 5.27
C ALA A 11 -20.76 10.76 6.34
N VAL A 12 -21.98 11.10 5.93
CA VAL A 12 -22.97 11.77 6.76
C VAL A 12 -23.35 10.87 7.93
N LEU A 13 -23.65 9.60 7.67
CA LEU A 13 -24.07 8.66 8.72
C LEU A 13 -22.93 8.36 9.71
N LEU A 14 -21.71 8.15 9.23
CA LEU A 14 -20.57 7.96 10.15
C LEU A 14 -20.24 9.24 10.93
N SER A 15 -20.39 10.43 10.33
CA SER A 15 -20.21 11.70 11.06
C SER A 15 -21.32 11.99 12.07
N ALA A 16 -22.50 11.41 11.88
CA ALA A 16 -23.61 11.47 12.82
C ALA A 16 -23.44 10.49 14.00
N GLY A 17 -22.33 9.74 14.05
CA GLY A 17 -22.06 8.75 15.10
C GLY A 17 -22.74 7.40 14.88
N THR A 18 -23.34 7.17 13.71
CA THR A 18 -23.97 5.89 13.39
C THR A 18 -22.90 4.79 13.28
N ARG A 19 -23.17 3.65 13.90
CA ARG A 19 -22.31 2.46 13.89
C ARG A 19 -22.08 1.94 12.47
N LYS A 20 -20.86 1.44 12.19
CA LYS A 20 -20.45 0.98 10.85
C LYS A 20 -21.33 -0.16 10.35
N ALA A 21 -21.76 -1.05 11.24
CA ALA A 21 -22.68 -2.14 10.90
C ALA A 21 -24.07 -1.61 10.51
N ASP A 22 -24.58 -0.61 11.24
CA ASP A 22 -25.89 0.00 11.01
C ASP A 22 -25.90 0.79 9.68
N VAL A 23 -24.81 1.51 9.35
CA VAL A 23 -24.63 2.18 8.04
C VAL A 23 -24.62 1.18 6.89
N LEU A 24 -24.00 0.00 7.07
CA LEU A 24 -24.02 -1.05 6.05
C LEU A 24 -25.42 -1.62 5.86
N ALA A 25 -26.16 -1.87 6.95
CA ALA A 25 -27.52 -2.37 6.88
C ALA A 25 -28.47 -1.37 6.21
N GLU A 26 -28.32 -0.08 6.50
CA GLU A 26 -29.16 0.98 5.94
C GLU A 26 -28.90 1.23 4.44
N LEU A 27 -27.66 1.05 3.99
CA LEU A 27 -27.29 1.25 2.58
C LEU A 27 -27.31 -0.03 1.74
N SER A 28 -27.37 -1.21 2.38
CA SER A 28 -27.57 -2.50 1.70
C SER A 28 -28.91 -2.50 0.96
N GLY A 29 -28.93 -3.06 -0.25
CA GLY A 29 -30.13 -3.08 -1.09
C GLY A 29 -30.43 -1.80 -1.89
N GLN A 30 -29.74 -0.67 -1.67
CA GLN A 30 -29.96 0.58 -2.45
C GLN A 30 -29.33 0.58 -3.86
N GLY A 31 -29.10 -0.61 -4.44
CA GLY A 31 -28.60 -0.79 -5.82
C GLY A 31 -27.07 -0.81 -5.99
N LEU A 32 -26.28 -0.79 -4.92
CA LEU A 32 -24.84 -1.06 -4.95
C LEU A 32 -24.55 -2.37 -4.23
N LYS A 33 -23.60 -3.17 -4.75
CA LYS A 33 -23.20 -4.42 -4.09
C LYS A 33 -22.68 -4.11 -2.68
N ASP A 34 -23.14 -4.86 -1.69
CA ASP A 34 -22.75 -4.72 -0.27
C ASP A 34 -21.23 -4.75 -0.05
N ARG A 35 -20.49 -5.46 -0.91
CA ARG A 35 -19.01 -5.45 -0.92
C ARG A 35 -18.42 -4.06 -1.16
N VAL A 36 -19.01 -3.28 -2.04
CA VAL A 36 -18.53 -1.93 -2.40
C VAL A 36 -18.81 -0.96 -1.24
N ILE A 37 -19.97 -1.08 -0.61
CA ILE A 37 -20.38 -0.27 0.55
C ILE A 37 -19.50 -0.62 1.76
N ALA A 38 -19.31 -1.90 2.06
CA ALA A 38 -18.42 -2.36 3.11
C ALA A 38 -16.96 -1.94 2.87
N GLY A 39 -16.50 -1.97 1.62
CA GLY A 39 -15.18 -1.46 1.24
C GLY A 39 -15.04 0.05 1.48
N LEU A 40 -16.06 0.84 1.15
CA LEU A 40 -16.10 2.29 1.40
C LEU A 40 -16.03 2.60 2.90
N ILE A 41 -16.81 1.89 3.72
CA ILE A 41 -16.83 2.04 5.19
C ILE A 41 -15.48 1.63 5.79
N ALA A 42 -14.97 0.44 5.44
CA ALA A 42 -13.71 -0.08 5.97
C ALA A 42 -12.48 0.73 5.51
N SER A 43 -12.53 1.36 4.33
CA SER A 43 -11.42 2.14 3.78
C SER A 43 -11.23 3.50 4.47
N ARG A 44 -12.16 3.93 5.33
CA ARG A 44 -12.03 5.18 6.06
C ARG A 44 -11.08 4.99 7.25
N PRO A 45 -9.97 5.74 7.29
CA PRO A 45 -9.12 5.78 8.47
C PRO A 45 -9.89 6.41 9.62
N ASP A 46 -9.94 5.70 10.75
CA ASP A 46 -10.43 6.27 12.00
C ASP A 46 -9.40 7.30 12.49
N PRO A 47 -9.78 8.59 12.66
CA PRO A 47 -8.86 9.65 13.05
C PRO A 47 -8.14 9.36 14.39
N GLU A 48 -8.78 8.62 15.30
CA GLU A 48 -8.19 8.24 16.59
C GLU A 48 -7.05 7.21 16.41
N ARG A 49 -7.23 6.25 15.49
CA ARG A 49 -6.20 5.26 15.14
C ARG A 49 -5.05 5.89 14.35
N CYS A 50 -5.34 6.85 13.47
CA CYS A 50 -4.29 7.63 12.80
C CYS A 50 -3.44 8.41 13.81
N ARG A 51 -4.05 9.02 14.83
CA ARG A 51 -3.32 9.71 15.90
C ARG A 51 -2.45 8.73 16.70
N ARG A 52 -2.98 7.57 17.07
CA ARG A 52 -2.26 6.55 17.87
C ARG A 52 -1.12 5.86 17.11
N ASN A 53 -1.21 5.77 15.79
CA ASN A 53 -0.20 5.12 14.93
C ASN A 53 0.58 6.10 14.05
N LYS A 54 0.61 7.39 14.41
CA LYS A 54 1.28 8.45 13.63
C LYS A 54 2.77 8.13 13.41
N VAL A 55 3.44 7.60 14.43
CA VAL A 55 4.86 7.20 14.34
C VAL A 55 5.07 6.13 13.26
N HIS A 56 4.23 5.10 13.22
CA HIS A 56 4.35 4.04 12.21
C HIS A 56 4.11 4.56 10.79
N THR A 57 3.16 5.48 10.62
CA THR A 57 2.93 6.12 9.31
C THR A 57 4.16 6.95 8.90
N TRP A 58 4.76 7.69 9.83
CA TRP A 58 6.00 8.44 9.58
C TRP A 58 7.18 7.53 9.23
N ILE A 59 7.31 6.37 9.88
CA ILE A 59 8.32 5.37 9.53
C ILE A 59 8.11 4.88 8.09
N LEU A 60 6.87 4.60 7.67
CA LEU A 60 6.59 4.18 6.29
C LEU A 60 6.89 5.29 5.27
N ILE A 61 6.61 6.55 5.61
CA ILE A 61 7.00 7.71 4.79
C ILE A 61 8.52 7.79 4.68
N ALA A 62 9.24 7.66 5.79
CA ALA A 62 10.71 7.69 5.80
C ALA A 62 11.31 6.55 4.97
N ILE A 63 10.74 5.34 5.05
CA ILE A 63 11.13 4.22 4.19
C ILE A 63 10.87 4.53 2.72
N GLY A 64 9.70 5.09 2.38
CA GLY A 64 9.39 5.51 1.02
C GLY A 64 10.37 6.56 0.47
N ILE A 65 10.78 7.52 1.30
CA ILE A 65 11.80 8.51 0.95
C ILE A 65 13.16 7.84 0.75
N ALA A 66 13.57 6.92 1.62
CA ALA A 66 14.80 6.17 1.46
C ALA A 66 14.80 5.36 0.15
N GLN A 67 13.69 4.69 -0.19
CA GLN A 67 13.54 3.98 -1.46
C GLN A 67 13.61 4.91 -2.67
N LEU A 68 13.04 6.12 -2.57
CA LEU A 68 13.14 7.13 -3.61
C LEU A 68 14.60 7.55 -3.83
N ILE A 69 15.34 7.83 -2.75
CA ILE A 69 16.76 8.20 -2.82
C ILE A 69 17.58 7.07 -3.47
N ILE A 70 17.39 5.82 -3.02
CA ILE A 70 18.07 4.65 -3.59
C ILE A 70 17.75 4.51 -5.08
N SER A 71 16.48 4.68 -5.47
CA SER A 71 16.07 4.59 -6.88
C SER A 71 16.74 5.66 -7.74
N VAL A 72 16.83 6.89 -7.24
CA VAL A 72 17.51 7.98 -7.94
C VAL A 72 19.02 7.71 -8.08
N LEU A 73 19.69 7.34 -6.98
CA LEU A 73 21.11 7.02 -6.98
C LEU A 73 21.43 5.86 -7.93
N LEU A 74 20.63 4.79 -7.90
CA LEU A 74 20.82 3.66 -8.80
C LEU A 74 20.61 4.06 -10.26
N GLY A 75 19.62 4.89 -10.56
CA GLY A 75 19.42 5.41 -11.91
C GLY A 75 20.59 6.24 -12.42
N ILE A 76 21.20 7.06 -11.58
CA ILE A 76 22.41 7.84 -11.93
C ILE A 76 23.59 6.90 -12.21
N VAL A 77 23.84 5.94 -11.32
CA VAL A 77 24.91 4.94 -11.49
C VAL A 77 24.72 4.15 -12.78
N LEU A 78 23.50 3.71 -13.09
CA LEU A 78 23.18 3.00 -14.33
C LEU A 78 23.39 3.89 -15.57
N PHE A 79 23.02 5.16 -15.48
CA PHE A 79 23.18 6.12 -16.57
C PHE A 79 24.66 6.38 -16.90
N GLU A 80 25.51 6.53 -15.87
CA GLU A 80 26.93 6.78 -16.02
C GLU A 80 27.70 5.52 -16.42
N ALA A 81 27.53 4.41 -15.69
CA ALA A 81 28.31 3.19 -15.88
C ALA A 81 28.15 2.56 -17.27
N TYR A 82 26.94 2.62 -17.82
CA TYR A 82 26.63 1.98 -19.10
C TYR A 82 26.47 2.98 -20.25
N GLY A 83 26.57 4.28 -19.98
CA GLY A 83 26.29 5.33 -20.95
C GLY A 83 27.40 5.64 -21.96
N HIS A 84 28.60 5.11 -21.74
CA HIS A 84 29.81 5.44 -22.52
C HIS A 84 30.32 4.30 -23.43
N GLY A 85 29.69 3.13 -23.41
CA GLY A 85 30.09 1.97 -24.24
C GLY A 85 29.31 1.80 -25.55
N PRO A 86 29.67 0.80 -26.39
CA PRO A 86 28.87 0.40 -27.54
C PRO A 86 27.48 -0.06 -27.06
N GLY A 87 26.43 0.67 -27.43
CA GLY A 87 25.07 0.46 -26.88
C GLY A 87 24.67 1.44 -25.77
N GLY A 88 25.51 2.43 -25.44
CA GLY A 88 25.24 3.40 -24.37
C GLY A 88 23.95 4.20 -24.53
N SER A 89 23.47 4.41 -25.77
CA SER A 89 22.16 5.02 -26.04
C SER A 89 21.01 4.18 -25.48
N VAL A 90 21.08 2.85 -25.63
CA VAL A 90 20.06 1.91 -25.13
C VAL A 90 20.12 1.84 -23.61
N ALA A 91 21.33 1.76 -23.04
CA ALA A 91 21.50 1.72 -21.60
C ALA A 91 21.02 3.00 -20.90
N LYS A 92 21.31 4.18 -21.47
CA LYS A 92 20.74 5.46 -21.02
C LYS A 92 19.21 5.46 -21.10
N GLY A 93 18.66 4.95 -22.19
CA GLY A 93 17.21 4.78 -22.36
C GLY A 93 16.59 3.91 -21.26
N LEU A 94 17.21 2.79 -20.92
CA LEU A 94 16.77 1.90 -19.84
C LEU A 94 16.90 2.54 -18.45
N ALA A 95 17.98 3.27 -18.18
CA ALA A 95 18.15 4.00 -16.93
C ALA A 95 17.09 5.10 -16.77
N LEU A 96 16.79 5.84 -17.84
CA LEU A 96 15.72 6.84 -17.85
C LEU A 96 14.34 6.21 -17.68
N LEU A 97 14.06 5.08 -18.34
CA LEU A 97 12.82 4.34 -18.17
C LEU A 97 12.67 3.83 -16.72
N PHE A 98 13.74 3.30 -16.14
CA PHE A 98 13.76 2.87 -14.75
C PHE A 98 13.37 4.03 -13.81
N LEU A 99 14.01 5.19 -13.95
CA LEU A 99 13.69 6.38 -13.15
C LEU A 99 12.25 6.87 -13.38
N ALA A 100 11.81 6.91 -14.64
CA ALA A 100 10.46 7.32 -15.01
C ALA A 100 9.37 6.42 -14.41
N LEU A 101 9.69 5.17 -14.07
CA LEU A 101 8.77 4.25 -13.40
C LEU A 101 8.92 4.27 -11.88
N THR A 102 10.14 4.21 -11.35
CA THR A 102 10.38 4.04 -9.91
C THR A 102 10.15 5.32 -9.12
N VAL A 103 10.47 6.49 -9.67
CA VAL A 103 10.26 7.78 -8.98
C VAL A 103 8.78 8.08 -8.77
N PRO A 104 7.90 8.05 -9.80
CA PRO A 104 6.48 8.28 -9.58
C PRO A 104 5.83 7.23 -8.68
N LEU A 105 6.26 5.96 -8.79
CA LEU A 105 5.76 4.89 -7.94
C LEU A 105 6.11 5.12 -6.47
N SER A 106 7.34 5.54 -6.18
CA SER A 106 7.80 5.87 -4.82
C SER A 106 7.03 7.06 -4.25
N LEU A 107 6.81 8.10 -5.05
CA LEU A 107 6.00 9.26 -4.65
C LEU A 107 4.54 8.87 -4.38
N LEU A 108 3.96 7.97 -5.18
CA LEU A 108 2.61 7.44 -4.97
C LEU A 108 2.49 6.70 -3.63
N PHE A 109 3.51 5.92 -3.27
CA PHE A 109 3.57 5.24 -1.98
C PHE A 109 3.70 6.21 -0.80
N ILE A 110 4.62 7.17 -0.89
CA ILE A 110 4.78 8.22 0.13
C ILE A 110 3.45 8.96 0.36
N TRP A 111 2.83 9.42 -0.72
CA TRP A 111 1.54 10.10 -0.68
C TRP A 111 0.43 9.19 -0.12
N GLY A 112 0.42 7.93 -0.52
CA GLY A 112 -0.57 6.96 -0.06
C GLY A 112 -0.45 6.62 1.43
N PHE A 113 0.76 6.54 1.96
CA PHE A 113 1.00 6.40 3.39
C PHE A 113 0.60 7.68 4.13
N ALA A 114 0.98 8.86 3.63
CA ALA A 114 0.63 10.15 4.21
C ALA A 114 -0.88 10.43 4.22
N THR A 115 -1.61 9.95 3.22
CA THR A 115 -3.08 10.07 3.13
C THR A 115 -3.83 8.87 3.72
N HIS A 116 -3.13 7.96 4.39
CA HIS A 116 -3.69 6.77 5.04
C HIS A 116 -4.58 5.93 4.09
N ARG A 117 -4.14 5.66 2.87
CA ARG A 117 -4.94 4.88 1.89
C ARG A 117 -4.63 3.40 1.97
N VAL A 118 -5.58 2.58 2.44
CA VAL A 118 -5.40 1.11 2.56
C VAL A 118 -4.93 0.43 1.26
N GLY A 119 -5.43 0.88 0.10
CA GLY A 119 -5.05 0.33 -1.20
C GLY A 119 -3.56 0.49 -1.53
N VAL A 120 -2.90 1.50 -0.96
CA VAL A 120 -1.46 1.72 -1.14
C VAL A 120 -0.65 0.70 -0.33
N TYR A 121 -1.05 0.38 0.90
CA TYR A 121 -0.43 -0.70 1.67
C TYR A 121 -0.55 -2.03 0.93
N HIS A 122 -1.73 -2.31 0.37
CA HIS A 122 -1.97 -3.51 -0.43
C HIS A 122 -1.11 -3.55 -1.69
N ALA A 123 -1.08 -2.46 -2.47
CA ALA A 123 -0.25 -2.37 -3.66
C ALA A 123 1.23 -2.57 -3.34
N PHE A 124 1.71 -1.95 -2.25
CA PHE A 124 3.08 -2.12 -1.78
C PHE A 124 3.39 -3.59 -1.48
N ILE A 125 2.58 -4.25 -0.65
CA ILE A 125 2.77 -5.66 -0.28
C ILE A 125 2.78 -6.56 -1.52
N VAL A 126 1.82 -6.39 -2.44
CA VAL A 126 1.74 -7.21 -3.66
C VAL A 126 2.96 -6.98 -4.54
N LEU A 127 3.37 -5.73 -4.77
CA LEU A 127 4.53 -5.42 -5.59
C LEU A 127 5.83 -5.94 -4.96
N SER A 128 5.99 -5.85 -3.65
CA SER A 128 7.13 -6.45 -2.95
C SER A 128 7.16 -7.97 -3.07
N LEU A 129 6.01 -8.64 -2.95
CA LEU A 129 5.92 -10.10 -3.13
C LEU A 129 6.22 -10.53 -4.56
N LEU A 130 5.83 -9.74 -5.57
CA LEU A 130 6.14 -10.01 -6.97
C LEU A 130 7.64 -9.91 -7.28
N GLN A 131 8.41 -9.18 -6.47
CA GLN A 131 9.85 -9.05 -6.63
C GLN A 131 10.63 -10.21 -5.99
N LEU A 132 10.04 -10.93 -5.02
CA LEU A 132 10.71 -12.00 -4.29
C LEU A 132 11.23 -13.15 -5.18
N PRO A 133 10.51 -13.65 -6.20
CA PRO A 133 11.01 -14.75 -7.03
C PRO A 133 12.36 -14.43 -7.68
N LYS A 134 12.55 -13.18 -8.10
CA LYS A 134 13.82 -12.72 -8.67
C LYS A 134 14.93 -12.70 -7.61
N THR A 135 14.66 -12.16 -6.42
CA THR A 135 15.65 -12.19 -5.33
C THR A 135 16.02 -13.62 -4.91
N LEU A 136 15.06 -14.55 -4.97
CA LEU A 136 15.32 -15.96 -4.71
C LEU A 136 16.14 -16.63 -5.83
N SER A 137 15.96 -16.25 -7.09
CA SER A 137 16.78 -16.79 -8.19
C SER A 137 18.24 -16.33 -8.15
N ASP A 138 18.50 -15.21 -7.46
CA ASP A 138 19.86 -14.66 -7.32
C ASP A 138 20.64 -15.35 -6.17
N LEU A 139 19.97 -16.04 -5.23
CA LEU A 139 20.60 -16.74 -4.10
C LEU A 139 21.70 -17.75 -4.49
N PRO A 140 21.53 -18.60 -5.51
CA PRO A 140 22.57 -19.55 -5.92
C PRO A 140 23.78 -18.87 -6.57
N HIS A 141 23.62 -17.65 -7.10
CA HIS A 141 24.65 -16.96 -7.88
C HIS A 141 25.46 -15.98 -7.02
N ASP A 142 24.79 -15.23 -6.15
CA ASP A 142 25.41 -14.26 -5.24
C ASP A 142 24.71 -14.25 -3.87
N PRO A 143 24.98 -15.26 -3.02
CA PRO A 143 24.32 -15.38 -1.73
C PRO A 143 24.68 -14.23 -0.77
N ALA A 144 25.87 -13.64 -0.91
CA ALA A 144 26.36 -12.59 -0.01
C ALA A 144 25.52 -11.32 -0.11
N THR A 145 25.01 -10.99 -1.30
CA THR A 145 24.14 -9.82 -1.52
C THR A 145 22.65 -10.19 -1.51
N ALA A 146 22.29 -11.39 -1.99
CA ALA A 146 20.90 -11.83 -2.08
C ALA A 146 20.28 -12.09 -0.70
N LEU A 147 21.02 -12.66 0.26
CA LEU A 147 20.50 -12.97 1.60
C LEU A 147 20.09 -11.70 2.39
N PRO A 148 20.96 -10.67 2.54
CA PRO A 148 20.56 -9.43 3.21
C PRO A 148 19.39 -8.75 2.50
N SER A 149 19.39 -8.73 1.16
CA SER A 149 18.32 -8.13 0.36
C SER A 149 16.98 -8.81 0.60
N LEU A 150 16.97 -10.15 0.63
CA LEU A 150 15.79 -10.95 0.93
C LEU A 150 15.28 -10.70 2.35
N ALA A 151 16.19 -10.68 3.33
CA ALA A 151 15.84 -10.41 4.72
C ALA A 151 15.19 -9.03 4.90
N ILE A 152 15.75 -8.00 4.25
CA ILE A 152 15.19 -6.64 4.25
C ILE A 152 13.81 -6.62 3.59
N ALA A 153 13.65 -7.28 2.43
CA ALA A 153 12.38 -7.33 1.71
C ALA A 153 11.28 -7.99 2.55
N LEU A 154 11.58 -9.13 3.19
CA LEU A 154 10.63 -9.83 4.06
C LEU A 154 10.28 -9.02 5.30
N ALA A 155 11.29 -8.41 5.96
CA ALA A 155 11.07 -7.54 7.10
C ALA A 155 10.17 -6.35 6.75
N LEU A 156 10.38 -5.75 5.58
CA LEU A 156 9.60 -4.63 5.11
C LEU A 156 8.15 -5.03 4.81
N VAL A 157 7.92 -6.14 4.11
CA VAL A 157 6.58 -6.68 3.87
C VAL A 157 5.86 -6.96 5.18
N ALA A 158 6.54 -7.63 6.13
CA ALA A 158 5.99 -7.93 7.44
C ALA A 158 5.63 -6.65 8.21
N TYR A 159 6.49 -5.63 8.16
CA TYR A 159 6.25 -4.35 8.83
C TYR A 159 5.08 -3.58 8.20
N VAL A 160 5.02 -3.46 6.88
CA VAL A 160 3.88 -2.80 6.19
C VAL A 160 2.57 -3.54 6.48
N TRP A 161 2.60 -4.88 6.51
CA TRP A 161 1.47 -5.71 6.91
C TRP A 161 1.02 -5.45 8.35
N PHE A 162 1.97 -5.38 9.28
CA PHE A 162 1.72 -5.04 10.68
C PHE A 162 1.05 -3.67 10.83
N VAL A 163 1.60 -2.63 10.19
CA VAL A 163 1.00 -1.28 10.24
C VAL A 163 -0.38 -1.26 9.60
N ARG A 164 -0.55 -1.95 8.47
CA ARG A 164 -1.85 -2.08 7.81
C ARG A 164 -2.87 -2.71 8.75
N ASN A 165 -2.57 -3.81 9.42
CA ASN A 165 -3.52 -4.47 10.33
C ASN A 165 -3.90 -3.61 11.54
N ARG A 166 -2.97 -2.77 12.01
CA ARG A 166 -3.22 -1.85 13.11
C ARG A 166 -4.09 -0.66 12.69
N MET A 167 -3.92 -0.18 11.46
CA MET A 167 -4.67 0.94 10.88
C MET A 167 -6.05 0.52 10.34
N PHE A 168 -6.15 -0.68 9.77
CA PHE A 168 -7.34 -1.21 9.09
C PHE A 168 -7.66 -2.64 9.58
N PRO A 169 -8.10 -2.82 10.84
CA PRO A 169 -8.46 -4.14 11.36
C PRO A 169 -9.69 -4.74 10.65
N ASP A 170 -10.51 -3.88 10.04
CA ASP A 170 -11.75 -4.23 9.35
C ASP A 170 -11.49 -4.97 8.03
N TYR A 171 -10.24 -5.09 7.59
CA TYR A 171 -9.86 -5.88 6.44
C TYR A 171 -9.17 -7.19 6.87
N GLY A 172 -9.53 -8.30 6.22
CA GLY A 172 -8.81 -9.57 6.32
C GLY A 172 -7.48 -9.51 5.57
N TRP A 173 -7.45 -10.00 4.31
CA TRP A 173 -6.25 -9.95 3.46
C TRP A 173 -6.25 -8.74 2.50
N LEU A 174 -7.12 -8.77 1.49
CA LEU A 174 -7.34 -7.69 0.52
C LEU A 174 -8.80 -7.18 0.52
N THR A 175 -9.67 -7.85 1.27
CA THR A 175 -11.10 -7.56 1.32
C THR A 175 -11.56 -7.27 2.75
N PRO A 176 -12.65 -6.50 2.93
CA PRO A 176 -13.29 -6.33 4.23
C PRO A 176 -13.57 -7.70 4.86
N ARG A 177 -13.31 -7.81 6.17
CA ARG A 177 -13.42 -9.06 6.92
C ARG A 177 -14.88 -9.53 6.93
N LYS A 178 -15.07 -10.81 6.63
CA LYS A 178 -16.35 -11.51 6.76
C LYS A 178 -16.25 -12.58 7.82
N VAL A 179 -17.25 -12.67 8.69
CA VAL A 179 -17.46 -13.79 9.61
C VAL A 179 -18.90 -14.24 9.37
N ASP A 180 -19.10 -15.53 9.12
CA ASP A 180 -20.41 -16.13 8.85
C ASP A 180 -21.24 -15.40 7.77
N GLY A 181 -20.57 -15.04 6.66
CA GLY A 181 -21.20 -14.36 5.52
C GLY A 181 -21.50 -12.87 5.74
N ARG A 182 -21.42 -12.37 6.97
CA ARG A 182 -21.65 -10.97 7.34
C ARG A 182 -20.34 -10.19 7.44
N TYR A 183 -20.36 -8.92 7.04
CA TYR A 183 -19.21 -8.02 7.20
C TYR A 183 -19.11 -7.62 8.67
N VAL A 184 -17.95 -7.86 9.27
CA VAL A 184 -17.70 -7.52 10.68
C VAL A 184 -16.73 -6.35 10.71
N PHE A 185 -17.17 -5.25 11.31
CA PHE A 185 -16.34 -4.10 11.61
C PHE A 185 -15.98 -4.15 13.09
N VAL A 186 -14.72 -3.89 13.43
CA VAL A 186 -14.30 -3.78 14.83
C VAL A 186 -14.83 -2.45 15.36
N GLU A 187 -16.02 -2.49 15.94
CA GLU A 187 -16.58 -1.39 16.73
C GLU A 187 -15.88 -1.39 18.09
N HIS A 188 -15.40 -0.22 18.52
CA HIS A 188 -15.11 0.00 19.92
C HIS A 188 -16.23 0.85 20.51
N ALA A 189 -16.74 0.34 21.63
CA ALA A 189 -17.42 1.08 22.67
C ALA A 189 -16.58 2.26 23.17
#